data_AF-A0A831SJP6-F1
#
_entry.id   AF-A0A831SJP6-F1
#
_cell.length_a   1.000
_cell.length_b   1.000
_cell.length_c   1.000
_cell.angle_alpha   90.00
_cell.angle_beta   90.00
_cell.angle_gamma   90.00
#
_symmetry.space_group_name_H-M   'P 1'
#
loop_
_entity.id
_entity.type
_entity.pdbx_description
1 polymer ?
#
loop_
_entity_poly.entity_id
_entity_poly.type
_entity_poly.pdbx_seq_one_letter_code
_entity_poly.pdbx_strand_id
1 'polypeptide(L)' 'VALGKIDGMTPKKLVAFIKQQTEVNERKIEEIKVFDKFSFITVPFKEAEVILSIFKRNKKGKRPIIEEAKEKKIACS' A
#
# COMPACT_ATOMS: atom_id res chain seq x y z
N VAL A 1 -0.25 0.26 -3.34
CA VAL A 1 -0.56 -1.18 -3.34
C VAL A 1 -1.13 -1.57 -4.69
N ALA A 2 -0.54 -2.54 -5.39
CA ALA A 2 -0.94 -2.99 -6.74
C ALA A 2 -2.19 -3.90 -6.76
N LEU A 3 -3.10 -3.69 -5.81
CA LEU A 3 -4.38 -4.41 -5.69
C LEU A 3 -5.49 -3.37 -5.52
N GLY A 4 -6.55 -3.48 -6.30
CA GLY A 4 -7.68 -2.55 -6.34
C GLY A 4 -9.04 -3.25 -6.24
N LYS A 5 -10.11 -2.52 -6.59
CA LYS A 5 -11.48 -3.05 -6.54
C LYS A 5 -11.68 -4.26 -7.44
N ILE A 6 -11.02 -4.30 -8.61
CA ILE A 6 -11.13 -5.44 -9.54
C ILE A 6 -10.54 -6.72 -8.95
N ASP A 7 -9.58 -6.58 -8.03
CA ASP A 7 -9.00 -7.67 -7.26
C ASP A 7 -9.82 -8.01 -6.01
N GLY A 8 -11.02 -7.42 -5.87
CA GLY A 8 -11.91 -7.61 -4.73
C GLY A 8 -11.45 -6.94 -3.44
N MET A 9 -10.55 -5.93 -3.52
CA MET A 9 -10.09 -5.17 -2.35
C MET A 9 -11.17 -4.24 -1.84
N THR A 10 -11.27 -4.19 -0.51
CA THR A 10 -12.05 -3.21 0.24
C THR A 10 -11.13 -2.57 1.29
N PRO A 11 -11.47 -1.39 1.84
CA PRO A 11 -10.64 -0.76 2.87
C PRO A 11 -10.34 -1.71 4.04
N LYS A 12 -11.35 -2.47 4.51
CA LYS A 12 -11.18 -3.48 5.57
C LYS A 12 -10.21 -4.59 5.19
N LYS A 13 -10.32 -5.13 3.96
CA LYS A 13 -9.40 -6.17 3.45
C LYS A 13 -7.98 -5.63 3.33
N LEU A 14 -7.82 -4.37 2.95
CA LEU A 14 -6.50 -3.74 2.82
C LEU A 14 -5.83 -3.57 4.19
N VAL A 15 -6.56 -3.11 5.21
CA VAL A 15 -6.05 -3.06 6.60
C VAL A 15 -5.63 -4.45 7.06
N ALA A 16 -6.50 -5.44 6.89
CA ALA A 16 -6.22 -6.81 7.30
C ALA A 16 -4.99 -7.37 6.57
N PHE A 17 -4.87 -7.12 5.26
CA PHE A 17 -3.72 -7.53 4.46
C PHE A 17 -2.41 -6.90 4.95
N ILE A 18 -2.40 -5.58 5.21
CA ILE A 18 -1.21 -4.90 5.72
C ILE A 18 -0.85 -5.42 7.12
N LYS A 19 -1.82 -5.59 8.01
CA LYS A 19 -1.62 -6.12 9.37
C LYS A 19 -1.19 -7.60 9.39
N GLN A 20 -1.54 -8.37 8.36
CA GLN A 20 -1.14 -9.77 8.25
C GLN A 20 0.29 -9.91 7.70
N GLN A 21 0.65 -9.07 6.73
CA GLN A 21 1.98 -9.10 6.11
C GLN A 21 3.02 -8.32 6.91
N THR A 22 2.57 -7.37 7.75
CA THR A 22 3.41 -6.47 8.52
C THR A 22 2.87 -6.35 9.94
N GLU A 23 3.71 -6.03 10.91
CA GLU A 23 3.27 -5.79 12.29
C GLU A 23 2.64 -4.41 12.52
N VAL A 24 2.29 -3.70 11.43
CA VAL A 24 1.72 -2.35 11.53
C VAL A 24 0.29 -2.41 12.08
N ASN A 25 0.08 -1.64 13.14
CA ASN A 25 -1.23 -1.51 13.77
C ASN A 25 -2.19 -0.71 12.88
N GLU A 26 -3.45 -1.13 12.78
CA GLU A 26 -4.51 -0.42 12.05
C GLU A 26 -4.66 1.05 12.48
N ARG A 27 -4.36 1.38 13.75
CA ARG A 27 -4.37 2.77 14.27
C ARG A 27 -3.33 3.68 13.62
N LYS A 28 -2.33 3.12 12.95
CA LYS A 28 -1.30 3.84 12.20
C LYS A 28 -1.67 4.09 10.75
N ILE A 29 -2.82 3.58 10.30
CA ILE A 29 -3.34 3.82 8.96
C ILE A 29 -4.25 5.04 9.04
N GLU A 30 -3.78 6.16 8.52
CA GLU A 30 -4.46 7.45 8.59
C GLU A 30 -5.55 7.55 7.51
N GLU A 31 -5.26 7.06 6.31
CA GLU A 31 -6.19 7.12 5.18
C GLU A 31 -6.06 5.89 4.29
N ILE A 32 -7.17 5.48 3.68
CA ILE A 32 -7.24 4.39 2.71
C ILE A 32 -8.05 4.85 1.50
N LYS A 33 -7.46 4.73 0.31
CA LYS A 33 -8.12 5.00 -0.96
C LYS A 33 -8.00 3.78 -1.86
N VAL A 34 -9.13 3.13 -2.17
CA VAL A 34 -9.19 1.96 -3.06
C VAL A 34 -9.65 2.41 -4.44
N PHE A 35 -8.77 2.30 -5.43
CA PHE A 35 -9.07 2.52 -6.84
C PHE A 35 -9.31 1.18 -7.54
N ASP A 36 -9.70 1.23 -8.81
CA ASP A 36 -10.10 0.03 -9.52
C ASP A 36 -8.94 -0.96 -9.68
N LYS A 37 -7.73 -0.48 -10.00
CA LYS A 37 -6.54 -1.32 -10.25
C LYS A 37 -5.49 -1.31 -9.12
N PHE A 38 -5.59 -0.38 -8.18
CA PHE A 38 -4.59 -0.21 -7.12
C PHE A 38 -5.23 0.49 -5.91
N SER A 39 -4.52 0.50 -4.79
CA SER A 39 -4.94 1.18 -3.56
C SER A 39 -3.80 2.01 -2.99
N PHE A 40 -4.14 3.14 -2.37
CA PHE A 40 -3.24 3.95 -1.55
C PHE A 40 -3.58 3.83 -0.08
N ILE A 41 -2.54 3.83 0.74
CA ILE A 41 -2.64 3.95 2.19
C ILE A 41 -1.72 5.09 2.63
N THR A 42 -2.18 5.86 3.59
CA THR A 42 -1.37 6.89 4.26
C THR A 42 -1.03 6.38 5.65
N VAL A 43 0.27 6.36 5.96
CA VAL A 43 0.82 5.90 7.24
C VAL A 43 2.00 6.82 7.62
N PRO A 44 2.37 6.90 8.91
CA PRO A 44 3.58 7.59 9.32
C PRO A 44 4.83 7.01 8.64
N PHE A 45 5.85 7.86 8.45
CA PHE A 45 7.08 7.51 7.74
C PHE A 45 7.77 6.25 8.26
N LYS A 46 7.89 6.11 9.59
CA LYS A 46 8.52 4.94 10.22
C LYS A 46 7.82 3.64 9.85
N GLU A 47 6.49 3.64 9.83
CA GLU A 47 5.66 2.50 9.46
C GLU A 47 5.71 2.25 7.94
N ALA A 48 5.80 3.32 7.13
CA ALA A 48 6.03 3.19 5.69
C ALA A 48 7.35 2.47 5.39
N GLU A 49 8.43 2.79 6.10
CA GLU A 49 9.73 2.11 5.93
C GLU A 49 9.63 0.62 6.28
N VAL A 50 8.97 0.28 7.38
CA VAL A 50 8.74 -1.13 7.78
C VAL A 50 7.98 -1.86 6.69
N ILE A 51 6.87 -1.30 6.20
CA ILE A 51 6.09 -1.89 5.11
C ILE A 51 6.96 -2.06 3.87
N LEU A 52 7.63 -1.01 3.40
CA LEU A 52 8.48 -1.05 2.21
C LEU A 52 9.60 -2.08 2.35
N SER A 53 10.23 -2.22 3.52
CA SER A 53 11.31 -3.17 3.75
C SER A 53 10.86 -4.63 3.63
N ILE A 54 9.63 -4.94 4.08
CA ILE A 54 9.04 -6.28 3.99
C ILE A 54 8.71 -6.61 2.53
N PHE A 55 8.08 -5.68 1.82
CA PHE A 55 7.65 -5.91 0.43
C PHE A 55 8.77 -5.73 -0.61
N LYS A 56 9.92 -5.13 -0.24
CA LYS A 56 11.15 -5.10 -1.07
C LYS A 56 11.88 -6.45 -1.11
N ARG A 57 11.66 -7.35 -0.15
CA ARG A 57 12.34 -8.65 -0.10
C ARG A 57 11.80 -9.63 -1.14
N ASN A 58 12.43 -9.59 -2.32
CA ASN A 58 12.69 -10.69 -3.25
C ASN A 58 11.52 -11.62 -3.64
N LYS A 59 11.00 -11.39 -4.85
CA LYS A 59 10.73 -12.49 -5.80
C LYS A 59 11.50 -12.20 -7.08
N LYS A 60 12.51 -13.01 -7.40
CA LYS A 60 13.27 -12.99 -8.67
C LYS A 60 12.31 -12.73 -9.84
N GLY A 61 12.37 -11.52 -10.43
CA GLY A 61 11.61 -11.15 -11.62
C GLY A 61 10.13 -10.74 -11.45
N LYS A 62 9.58 -10.61 -10.23
CA LYS A 62 8.19 -10.16 -10.02
C LYS A 62 8.14 -8.72 -9.47
N ARG A 63 7.26 -7.90 -10.04
CA ARG A 63 7.01 -6.52 -9.58
C ARG A 63 6.56 -6.52 -8.11
N PRO A 64 7.02 -5.57 -7.29
CA PRO A 64 6.62 -5.46 -5.89
C PRO A 64 5.12 -5.13 -5.78
N ILE A 65 4.45 -5.69 -4.79
CA ILE A 65 3.01 -5.47 -4.53
C ILE A 65 2.78 -4.09 -3.90
N ILE A 66 3.78 -3.56 -3.20
CA ILE A 66 3.72 -2.25 -2.54
C ILE A 66 4.93 -1.44 -2.98
N GLU A 67 4.65 -0.21 -3.42
CA GLU A 67 5.64 0.81 -3.77
C GLU A 67 5.24 2.12 -3.09
N GLU A 68 6.23 2.97 -2.85
CA GLU A 68 6.00 4.34 -2.39
C GLU A 68 5.18 5.10 -3.44
N ALA A 69 4.10 5.74 -3.00
CA ALA A 69 3.24 6.49 -3.89
C ALA A 69 3.99 7.74 -4.37
N LYS A 70 4.18 7.87 -5.68
CA LYS A 70 4.65 9.13 -6.25
C LYS A 70 3.54 10.15 -6.10
N GLU A 71 3.84 11.30 -5.50
CA GLU A 71 2.97 12.46 -5.61
C GLU A 71 2.73 12.70 -7.10
N LYS A 72 1.45 12.74 -7.50
CA LYS A 72 1.13 13.25 -8.83
C LYS A 72 1.57 14.70 -8.80
N LYS A 73 2.70 15.02 -9.45
CA LYS A 73 2.90 16.38 -9.97
C LYS A 73 1.68 16.63 -10.83
N ILE A 74 0.76 17.48 -10.35
CA ILE A 74 -0.25 18.07 -11.19
C ILE A 74 0.57 18.91 -12.16
N ALA A 75 0.92 18.33 -13.31
CA ALA A 75 1.47 19.11 -14.40
C ALA A 75 0.33 20.05 -14.80
N CYS A 76 0.47 21.31 -14.41
CA CYS A 76 -0.38 22.39 -14.87
C CYS A 76 -0.24 22.42 -16.39
N SER A 77 -1.30 22.02 -17.08
CA SER A 77 -1.47 22.13 -18.54
C SER A 77 -1.98 23.51 -18.90
#